data_AF-A0A971AY35-F1
#
_entry.id   AF-A0A971AY35-F1
#
_cell.length_a   1.000
_cell.length_b   1.000
_cell.length_c   1.000
_cell.angle_alpha   90.00
_cell.angle_beta   90.00
_cell.angle_gamma   90.00
#
_symmetry.space_group_name_H-M   'P 1'
#
loop_
_entity.id
_entity.type
_entity.pdbx_description
1 polymer ?
#
loop_
_entity_poly.entity_id
_entity_poly.type
_entity_poly.pdbx_seq_one_letter_code
_entity_poly.pdbx_strand_id
1 'polypeptide(L)'
;MMLLAIDIGNTNMVLGVHGEGGWMHQWRIHTDRDKMADEYAVLLRSLLQEAGLQGQHLDRVALASVVPPLTNVIAETVNRVLGHKPLIIGPGVRTGIRVRTENPAEVGADLVANAVAAYERLRTHCIVVDFGTATTFT
;
A
#
# COMPACT_ATOMS: atom_id res chain seq x y z
N MET A 1 5.25 10.81 14.30
CA MET A 1 4.46 10.94 13.04
C MET A 1 4.14 9.56 12.49
N MET A 2 2.92 9.29 12.00
CA MET A 2 2.51 7.94 11.58
C MET A 2 2.07 7.85 10.11
N LEU A 3 2.38 6.71 9.48
CA LEU A 3 2.03 6.38 8.10
C LEU A 3 1.13 5.13 8.08
N LEU A 4 0.00 5.20 7.39
CA LEU A 4 -0.75 4.03 6.94
C LEU A 4 -0.27 3.64 5.54
N ALA A 5 0.35 2.46 5.41
CA ALA A 5 0.70 1.86 4.13
C ALA A 5 -0.36 0.81 3.76
N ILE A 6 -0.84 0.87 2.52
CA ILE A 6 -1.82 -0.06 1.98
C ILE A 6 -1.26 -0.68 0.71
N ASP A 7 -1.25 -2.00 0.64
CA ASP A 7 -0.88 -2.77 -0.54
C ASP A 7 -2.07 -3.64 -0.97
N ILE A 8 -2.59 -3.40 -2.17
CA ILE A 8 -3.75 -4.10 -2.72
C ILE A 8 -3.27 -5.10 -3.78
N GLY A 9 -3.10 -6.34 -3.36
CA GLY A 9 -2.84 -7.49 -4.24
C GLY A 9 -4.12 -8.11 -4.79
N ASN A 10 -3.98 -9.03 -5.75
CA ASN A 10 -5.13 -9.74 -6.33
C ASN A 10 -5.87 -10.62 -5.32
N THR A 11 -5.14 -11.28 -4.42
CA THR A 11 -5.71 -12.23 -3.44
C THR A 11 -5.91 -11.58 -2.07
N ASN A 12 -4.97 -10.74 -1.64
CA ASN A 12 -4.99 -10.14 -0.31
C ASN A 12 -4.65 -8.66 -0.39
N MET A 13 -5.23 -7.89 0.52
CA MET A 13 -4.85 -6.52 0.84
C MET A 13 -4.13 -6.51 2.18
N VAL A 14 -2.98 -5.84 2.23
CA VAL A 14 -2.18 -5.66 3.43
C VAL A 14 -2.26 -4.20 3.86
N LEU A 15 -2.58 -3.98 5.13
CA LEU A 15 -2.58 -2.66 5.75
C LEU A 15 -1.52 -2.66 6.85
N GLY A 16 -0.67 -1.65 6.90
CA GLY A 16 0.38 -1.53 7.91
C GLY A 16 0.46 -0.11 8.45
N VAL A 17 0.62 0.02 9.76
CA VAL A 17 0.88 1.32 10.42
C VAL A 17 2.35 1.38 10.80
N HIS A 18 3.04 2.40 10.30
CA HIS A 18 4.45 2.67 10.58
C HIS A 18 4.61 3.97 11.36
N GLY A 19 5.31 3.89 12.50
CA GLY A 19 5.63 5.03 13.36
C GLY A 19 7.15 5.27 13.46
N GLU A 20 7.56 6.01 14.48
CA GLU A 20 8.98 6.37 14.70
C GLU A 20 9.88 5.17 15.03
N GLY A 21 9.31 4.10 15.60
CA GLY A 21 10.02 2.86 15.94
C GLY A 21 9.91 1.74 14.90
N GLY A 22 9.28 1.99 13.74
CA GLY A 22 9.04 0.96 12.73
C GLY A 22 7.56 0.60 12.57
N TRP A 23 7.29 -0.63 12.12
CA TRP A 23 5.93 -1.16 11.97
C TRP A 23 5.30 -1.47 13.32
N MET A 24 4.15 -0.83 13.59
CA MET A 24 3.40 -0.94 14.84
C MET A 24 2.27 -1.97 14.74
N HIS A 25 1.54 -1.96 13.63
CA HIS A 25 0.42 -2.86 13.38
C HIS A 25 0.43 -3.30 11.92
N GLN A 26 -0.02 -4.53 11.67
CA GLN A 26 -0.18 -5.07 10.32
C GLN A 26 -1.39 -5.98 10.28
N TRP A 27 -2.23 -5.77 9.26
CA TRP A 27 -3.39 -6.61 8.98
C TRP A 27 -3.31 -7.12 7.55
N ARG A 28 -3.84 -8.32 7.34
CA ARG A 28 -4.03 -8.92 6.03
C ARG A 28 -5.49 -9.35 5.92
N ILE A 29 -6.16 -8.86 4.89
CA ILE A 29 -7.54 -9.19 4.56
C ILE A 29 -7.63 -9.70 3.13
N HIS A 30 -8.67 -10.44 2.80
CA HIS A 30 -8.90 -10.82 1.41
C HIS A 30 -9.27 -9.61 0.57
N THR A 31 -8.80 -9.61 -0.67
CA THR A 31 -9.19 -8.62 -1.67
C THR A 31 -10.58 -8.97 -2.18
N ASP A 32 -11.56 -8.17 -1.80
CA ASP A 32 -12.94 -8.30 -2.25
C ASP A 32 -13.27 -7.14 -3.20
N ARG A 33 -13.45 -7.46 -4.49
CA ARG A 33 -13.70 -6.47 -5.55
C ARG A 33 -15.13 -5.96 -5.56
N ASP A 34 -16.05 -6.68 -4.92
CA ASP A 34 -17.47 -6.34 -4.91
C ASP A 34 -17.83 -5.48 -3.68
N LYS A 35 -16.94 -5.42 -2.70
CA LYS A 35 -17.10 -4.64 -1.48
C LYS A 35 -17.01 -3.13 -1.72
N MET A 36 -17.98 -2.40 -1.18
CA MET A 36 -18.11 -0.95 -1.34
C MET A 36 -17.25 -0.15 -0.35
N ALA A 37 -17.04 1.13 -0.66
CA ALA A 37 -16.24 2.04 0.16
C ALA A 37 -16.72 2.14 1.62
N ASP A 38 -18.04 2.07 1.84
CA ASP A 38 -18.65 2.10 3.18
C ASP A 38 -18.33 0.85 4.00
N GLU A 39 -18.37 -0.32 3.37
CA GLU A 39 -18.05 -1.57 4.04
C GLU A 39 -16.55 -1.65 4.38
N TYR A 40 -15.69 -1.13 3.50
CA TYR A 40 -14.27 -0.95 3.79
C TYR A 40 -14.03 0.12 4.86
N ALA A 41 -14.86 1.16 4.95
CA ALA A 41 -14.75 2.18 5.99
C ALA A 41 -15.07 1.62 7.37
N VAL A 42 -16.11 0.79 7.48
CA VAL A 42 -16.42 0.06 8.72
C VAL A 42 -15.23 -0.82 9.10
N LEU A 43 -14.71 -1.61 8.15
CA LEU A 43 -13.56 -2.47 8.40
C LEU A 43 -12.33 -1.69 8.88
N LEU A 44 -11.95 -0.62 8.16
CA LEU A 44 -10.79 0.21 8.52
C LEU A 44 -10.95 0.84 9.91
N ARG A 45 -12.14 1.37 10.24
CA ARG A 45 -12.40 1.91 11.58
C ARG A 45 -12.26 0.85 12.67
N SER A 46 -12.76 -0.37 12.42
CA SER A 46 -12.65 -1.48 13.36
C SER A 46 -11.19 -1.91 13.58
N LEU A 47 -10.38 -2.00 12.52
CA LEU A 47 -8.95 -2.31 12.63
C LEU A 47 -8.20 -1.24 13.44
N LEU A 48 -8.45 0.04 13.14
CA LEU A 48 -7.83 1.14 13.89
C LEU A 48 -8.29 1.19 15.36
N GLN A 49 -9.53 0.81 15.64
CA GLN A 49 -10.04 0.67 17.00
C GLN A 49 -9.32 -0.41 17.78
N GLU A 50 -9.20 -1.59 17.19
CA GLU A 50 -8.55 -2.75 17.79
C GLU A 50 -7.08 -2.45 18.11
N ALA A 51 -6.38 -1.71 17.25
CA ALA A 51 -5.03 -1.23 17.50
C ALA A 51 -4.93 -0.04 18.49
N GLY A 52 -6.04 0.47 19.04
CA GLY A 52 -6.01 1.63 19.92
C GLY A 52 -5.58 2.94 19.22
N LEU A 53 -5.73 2.99 17.89
CA LEU A 53 -5.38 4.13 17.04
C LEU A 53 -6.56 5.08 16.80
N GLN A 54 -7.71 4.84 17.44
CA GLN A 54 -8.87 5.74 17.38
C GLN A 54 -8.51 7.13 17.90
N GLY A 55 -8.75 8.16 17.09
CA GLY A 55 -8.42 9.55 17.43
C GLY A 55 -6.94 9.90 17.31
N GLN A 56 -6.07 8.94 16.96
CA GLN A 56 -4.70 9.25 16.60
C GLN A 56 -4.63 9.81 15.18
N HIS A 57 -3.79 10.82 14.99
CA HIS A 57 -3.63 11.45 13.70
C HIS A 57 -2.70 10.59 12.82
N LEU A 58 -3.29 9.81 11.92
CA LEU A 58 -2.56 9.17 10.82
C LEU A 58 -2.33 10.22 9.75
N ASP A 59 -1.25 10.98 9.86
CA ASP A 59 -0.94 12.15 9.02
C ASP A 59 -0.79 11.81 7.53
N ARG A 60 -0.40 10.57 7.23
CA ARG A 60 0.03 10.16 5.90
C ARG A 60 -0.54 8.80 5.56
N VAL A 61 -1.00 8.66 4.32
CA VAL A 61 -1.37 7.37 3.76
C VAL A 61 -0.67 7.18 2.41
N ALA A 62 -0.09 6.00 2.19
CA ALA A 62 0.43 5.57 0.90
C ALA A 62 -0.29 4.30 0.44
N LEU A 63 -0.66 4.23 -0.83
CA LEU A 63 -1.44 3.13 -1.40
C LEU A 63 -0.75 2.62 -2.67
N ALA A 64 -0.33 1.35 -2.67
CA ALA A 64 0.06 0.60 -3.85
C ALA A 64 -1.06 -0.38 -4.22
N SER A 65 -1.32 -0.54 -5.51
CA SER A 65 -2.41 -1.40 -5.98
C SER A 65 -2.12 -1.97 -7.35
N VAL A 66 -2.36 -3.27 -7.49
CA VAL A 66 -2.42 -3.97 -8.79
C VAL A 66 -3.87 -4.32 -9.15
N VAL A 67 -4.85 -3.77 -8.42
CA VAL A 67 -6.29 -4.01 -8.63
C VAL A 67 -6.99 -2.67 -8.90
N PRO A 68 -7.05 -2.22 -10.17
CA PRO A 68 -7.60 -0.90 -10.51
C PRO A 68 -9.00 -0.60 -9.99
N PRO A 69 -9.98 -1.54 -10.03
CA PRO A 69 -11.33 -1.28 -9.52
C PRO A 69 -11.38 -0.87 -8.04
N LEU A 70 -10.49 -1.43 -7.21
CA LEU A 70 -10.46 -1.14 -5.77
C LEU A 70 -9.63 0.08 -5.40
N THR A 71 -8.78 0.57 -6.31
CA THR A 71 -7.87 1.69 -6.02
C THR A 71 -8.66 2.94 -5.63
N ASN A 72 -9.71 3.26 -6.39
CA ASN A 72 -10.57 4.42 -6.11
C ASN A 72 -11.46 4.18 -4.88
N VAL A 73 -11.97 2.96 -4.71
CA VAL A 73 -12.81 2.58 -3.57
C VAL A 73 -12.05 2.79 -2.26
N ILE A 74 -10.80 2.28 -2.18
CA ILE A 74 -9.99 2.42 -0.97
C ILE A 74 -9.49 3.85 -0.79
N ALA A 75 -9.17 4.58 -1.86
CA ALA A 75 -8.82 6.00 -1.75
C ALA A 75 -9.97 6.83 -1.17
N GLU A 76 -11.22 6.54 -1.56
CA GLU A 76 -12.40 7.16 -0.98
C GLU A 76 -12.60 6.76 0.49
N THR A 77 -12.48 5.46 0.81
CA THR A 77 -12.55 4.95 2.18
C THR A 77 -11.56 5.67 3.10
N VAL A 78 -10.30 5.77 2.68
CA VAL A 78 -9.24 6.46 3.45
C VAL A 78 -9.62 7.92 3.67
N ASN A 79 -10.04 8.64 2.63
CA ASN A 79 -10.45 10.03 2.76
C ASN A 79 -11.66 10.22 3.70
N ARG A 80 -12.61 9.29 3.68
CA ARG A 80 -13.79 9.32 4.56
C ARG A 80 -13.46 9.00 6.02
N VAL A 81 -12.49 8.12 6.25
CA VAL A 81 -12.12 7.66 7.60
C VAL A 81 -11.09 8.60 8.25
N LEU A 82 -10.12 9.09 7.48
CA LEU A 82 -8.96 9.85 7.97
C LEU A 82 -8.97 11.33 7.57
N GLY A 83 -9.86 11.74 6.68
CA GLY A 83 -10.03 13.14 6.28
C GLY A 83 -9.05 13.64 5.21
N HIS A 84 -8.22 12.78 4.64
CA HIS A 84 -7.29 13.13 3.56
C HIS A 84 -7.06 11.98 2.58
N LYS A 85 -6.61 12.31 1.36
CA LYS A 85 -6.40 11.35 0.29
C LYS A 85 -5.04 10.65 0.42
N PRO A 86 -4.95 9.35 0.08
CA PRO A 86 -3.67 8.66 0.03
C PRO A 86 -2.81 9.15 -1.14
N LEU A 87 -1.49 9.08 -0.98
CA LEU A 87 -0.55 9.06 -2.09
C LEU A 87 -0.66 7.71 -2.80
N ILE A 88 -1.18 7.70 -4.03
CA ILE A 88 -1.28 6.50 -4.85
C ILE A 88 0.07 6.29 -5.56
N ILE A 89 0.69 5.12 -5.36
CA ILE A 89 1.94 4.72 -6.00
C ILE A 89 1.63 4.30 -7.44
N GLY A 90 2.25 4.97 -8.40
CA GLY A 90 2.08 4.72 -9.83
C GLY A 90 2.94 5.64 -10.69
N PRO A 91 2.71 5.65 -12.02
CA PRO A 91 3.47 6.48 -12.96
C PRO A 91 3.50 7.97 -12.54
N GLY A 92 4.69 8.56 -12.54
CA GLY A 92 4.89 9.97 -12.17
C GLY A 92 5.23 10.22 -10.70
N VAL A 93 5.08 9.21 -9.82
CA VAL A 93 5.59 9.31 -8.43
C VAL A 93 7.11 9.26 -8.43
N ARG A 94 7.74 10.16 -7.65
CA ARG A 94 9.21 10.17 -7.52
C ARG A 94 9.66 9.05 -6.60
N THR A 95 10.15 7.96 -7.18
CA THR A 95 10.61 6.77 -6.46
C THR A 95 12.12 6.75 -6.21
N GLY A 96 12.88 7.62 -6.88
CA GLY A 96 14.35 7.61 -6.84
C GLY A 96 14.98 6.49 -7.69
N ILE A 97 14.17 5.58 -8.25
CA ILE A 97 14.61 4.49 -9.12
C ILE A 97 14.13 4.74 -10.54
N ARG A 98 15.03 4.54 -11.51
CA ARG A 98 14.70 4.59 -12.93
C ARG A 98 14.23 3.22 -13.41
N VAL A 99 12.95 3.09 -13.75
CA VAL A 99 12.38 1.90 -14.38
C VAL A 99 12.82 1.86 -15.85
N ARG A 100 13.60 0.85 -16.25
CA ARG A 100 14.17 0.70 -17.61
C ARG A 100 13.55 -0.48 -18.37
N THR A 101 12.21 -0.53 -18.42
CA THR A 101 11.47 -1.47 -19.26
C THR A 101 11.04 -0.79 -20.57
N GLU A 102 10.57 -1.56 -21.54
CA GLU A 102 10.02 -1.02 -22.81
C GLU A 102 8.79 -0.14 -22.55
N ASN A 103 7.93 -0.56 -21.62
CA ASN A 103 6.79 0.22 -21.14
C ASN A 103 6.84 0.38 -19.60
N PRO A 104 7.45 1.46 -19.07
CA PRO A 104 7.52 1.71 -17.64
C PRO A 104 6.17 1.87 -16.94
N ALA A 105 5.12 2.26 -17.69
CA ALA A 105 3.78 2.45 -17.13
C ALA A 105 3.03 1.13 -16.85
N GLU A 106 3.46 0.02 -17.46
CA GLU A 106 2.89 -1.31 -17.25
C GLU A 106 3.50 -2.05 -16.04
N VAL A 107 4.59 -1.52 -15.48
CA VAL A 107 5.23 -2.14 -14.32
C VAL A 107 4.32 -1.97 -13.09
N GLY A 108 4.01 -3.09 -12.44
CA GLY A 108 3.20 -3.11 -11.23
C GLY A 108 3.79 -2.24 -10.12
N ALA A 109 2.90 -1.56 -9.38
CA ALA A 109 3.31 -0.70 -8.27
C ALA A 109 4.03 -1.48 -7.15
N ASP A 110 3.67 -2.76 -6.98
CA ASP A 110 4.32 -3.72 -6.09
C ASP A 110 5.79 -3.97 -6.45
N LEU A 111 6.09 -4.22 -7.74
CA LEU A 111 7.46 -4.40 -8.22
C LEU A 111 8.30 -3.15 -7.97
N VAL A 112 7.75 -1.97 -8.27
CA VAL A 112 8.45 -0.70 -8.02
C VAL A 112 8.68 -0.48 -6.52
N ALA A 113 7.69 -0.75 -5.67
CA ALA A 113 7.84 -0.62 -4.22
C ALA A 113 8.91 -1.58 -3.67
N ASN A 114 8.93 -2.83 -4.15
CA ASN A 114 9.92 -3.84 -3.80
C ASN A 114 11.34 -3.39 -4.20
N ALA A 115 11.53 -2.88 -5.42
CA ALA A 115 12.82 -2.34 -5.87
C ALA A 115 13.30 -1.18 -4.98
N VAL A 116 12.40 -0.23 -4.67
CA VAL A 116 12.72 0.92 -3.82
C VAL A 116 13.13 0.46 -2.43
N ALA A 117 12.35 -0.42 -1.81
CA ALA A 117 12.64 -0.92 -0.47
C ALA A 117 13.96 -1.70 -0.42
N ALA A 118 14.24 -2.54 -1.42
CA ALA A 118 15.48 -3.32 -1.48
C ALA A 118 16.71 -2.42 -1.68
N TYR A 119 16.63 -1.48 -2.61
CA TYR A 119 17.74 -0.54 -2.87
C TYR A 119 18.02 0.37 -1.66
N GLU A 120 16.98 0.88 -1.00
CA GLU A 120 17.16 1.69 0.21
C GLU A 120 17.81 0.91 1.35
N ARG A 121 17.52 -0.39 1.47
CA ARG A 121 18.13 -1.26 2.50
C ARG A 121 19.57 -1.66 2.20
N LEU A 122 19.86 -1.99 0.95
CA LEU A 122 21.14 -2.63 0.57
C LEU A 122 22.14 -1.66 -0.06
N ARG A 123 21.64 -0.57 -0.67
CA ARG A 123 22.43 0.45 -1.38
C ARG A 123 23.41 -0.14 -2.41
N THR A 124 23.04 -1.27 -3.02
CA THR A 124 23.83 -2.01 -4.02
C THR A 124 22.92 -2.74 -5.00
N HIS A 125 23.50 -3.43 -5.98
CA HIS A 125 22.80 -4.28 -6.92
C HIS A 125 22.15 -5.47 -6.19
N CYS A 126 20.86 -5.68 -6.42
CA CYS A 126 20.11 -6.78 -5.83
C CYS A 126 19.04 -7.27 -6.80
N ILE A 127 18.58 -8.50 -6.55
CA ILE A 127 17.37 -9.06 -7.16
C ILE A 127 16.39 -9.30 -6.01
N VAL A 128 15.14 -8.87 -6.19
CA VAL A 128 14.05 -9.19 -5.26
C VAL A 128 13.26 -10.36 -5.83
N VAL A 129 13.01 -11.38 -5.00
CA VAL A 129 12.12 -12.49 -5.34
C VAL A 129 10.91 -12.41 -4.42
N ASP A 130 9.73 -12.15 -4.99
CA ASP A 130 8.48 -12.02 -4.24
C ASP A 130 7.57 -13.23 -4.49
N PHE A 131 7.16 -13.88 -3.40
CA PHE A 131 6.30 -15.06 -3.42
C PHE A 131 4.85 -14.67 -3.14
N GLY A 132 4.19 -14.12 -4.16
CA GLY A 132 2.79 -13.72 -4.11
C GLY A 132 1.88 -14.65 -4.92
N THR A 133 0.76 -14.10 -5.41
CA THR A 133 -0.13 -14.78 -6.37
C THR A 133 0.63 -15.28 -7.60
N ALA A 134 1.62 -14.50 -8.04
CA ALA A 134 2.67 -14.95 -8.94
C ALA A 134 4.02 -14.82 -8.21
N THR A 135 4.99 -15.68 -8.57
CA THR A 135 6.38 -15.47 -8.17
C THR A 135 7.01 -14.46 -9.11
N THR A 136 7.46 -13.32 -8.58
CA THR A 136 8.03 -12.23 -9.39
C THR A 136 9.50 -12.00 -9.06
N PHE A 137 10.22 -11.45 -10.04
CA PHE A 137 11.63 -11.11 -9.94
C PHE A 137 11.80 -9.65 -10.36
N THR A 138 12.36 -8.81 -9.48
CA THR A 138 12.58 -7.38 -9.70
C THR A 138 14.06 -7.04 -9.59
#